data_AF-A0A229SB48-F1
#
_entry.id   AF-A0A229SB48-F1
#
_cell.length_a   1.000
_cell.length_b   1.000
_cell.length_c   1.000
_cell.angle_alpha   90.00
_cell.angle_beta   90.00
_cell.angle_gamma   90.00
#
_symmetry.space_group_name_H-M   'P 1'
#
loop_
_entity.id
_entity.type
_entity.pdbx_description
1 polymer ?
#
loop_
_entity_poly.entity_id
_entity_poly.type
_entity_poly.pdbx_seq_one_letter_code
_entity_poly.pdbx_strand_id
1 'polypeptide(L)'
;MVGKPVSGTAVAVQSVPGPEGFWIGESAGQRMWVKLLPAGESPAGFRAGQLLDLDGVVVANGDDFAAQEGVNAANGAVQLDAQKAHIELPRDQPRVVGNR
;
A
#
# COMPACT_ATOMS: atom_id res chain seq x y z
N MET A 1 -14.75 -6.71 -2.52
CA MET A 1 -13.65 -7.70 -2.66
C MET A 1 -12.90 -7.94 -1.35
N VAL A 2 -13.43 -7.49 -0.20
CA VAL A 2 -12.82 -7.66 1.12
C VAL A 2 -12.73 -9.14 1.50
N GLY A 3 -11.67 -9.52 2.20
CA GLY A 3 -11.37 -10.88 2.64
C GLY A 3 -10.76 -11.78 1.55
N LYS A 4 -10.51 -11.25 0.35
CA LYS A 4 -9.91 -12.02 -0.73
C LYS A 4 -8.38 -11.95 -0.69
N PRO A 5 -7.67 -13.08 -0.86
CA PRO A 5 -6.24 -13.05 -1.10
C PRO A 5 -5.96 -12.39 -2.45
N VAL A 6 -4.84 -11.68 -2.53
CA VAL A 6 -4.33 -11.06 -3.75
C VAL A 6 -2.83 -11.31 -3.85
N SER A 7 -2.36 -11.57 -5.06
CA SER A 7 -0.95 -11.71 -5.41
C SER A 7 -0.58 -10.69 -6.47
N GLY A 8 0.61 -10.11 -6.35
CA GLY A 8 1.19 -9.20 -7.32
C GLY A 8 2.61 -9.64 -7.68
N THR A 9 2.96 -9.53 -8.95
CA THR A 9 4.31 -9.82 -9.46
C THR A 9 4.88 -8.56 -10.10
N ALA A 10 6.11 -8.20 -9.72
CA ALA A 10 6.80 -7.01 -10.18
C ALA A 10 5.95 -5.72 -10.15
N VAL A 11 5.14 -5.55 -9.11
CA VAL A 11 4.26 -4.38 -8.96
C VAL A 11 5.07 -3.18 -8.48
N ALA A 12 4.92 -2.04 -9.14
CA ALA A 12 5.69 -0.85 -8.83
C ALA A 12 5.22 -0.19 -7.53
N VAL A 13 6.16 0.14 -6.65
CA VAL A 13 5.97 1.10 -5.55
C VAL A 13 5.84 2.48 -6.17
N GLN A 14 4.65 3.05 -6.08
CA GLN A 14 4.34 4.35 -6.67
C GLN A 14 4.79 5.50 -5.77
N SER A 15 4.52 5.42 -4.46
CA SER A 15 4.98 6.40 -3.47
C SER A 15 4.89 5.85 -2.05
N VAL A 16 5.68 6.42 -1.14
CA VAL A 16 5.75 6.00 0.29
C VAL A 16 5.44 7.21 1.18
N PRO A 17 4.18 7.66 1.25
CA PRO A 17 3.84 8.89 1.98
C PRO A 17 3.57 8.67 3.47
N GLY A 18 3.22 7.45 3.87
CA GLY A 18 2.78 7.13 5.22
C GLY A 18 3.84 6.36 6.01
N PRO A 19 3.80 6.43 7.35
CA PRO A 19 4.69 5.69 8.22
C PRO A 19 4.33 4.20 8.35
N GLU A 20 3.18 3.75 7.85
CA GLU A 20 2.70 2.36 8.02
C GLU A 20 2.43 1.63 6.70
N GLY A 21 2.61 2.34 5.57
CA GLY A 21 2.22 1.82 4.28
C GLY A 21 2.71 2.66 3.10
N PHE A 22 2.40 2.15 1.92
CA PHE A 22 2.80 2.76 0.65
C PHE A 22 1.79 2.48 -0.44
N TRP A 23 1.84 3.29 -1.49
CA TRP A 23 1.07 3.09 -2.70
C TRP A 23 1.79 2.17 -3.66
N ILE A 24 1.10 1.16 -4.18
CA ILE A 24 1.54 0.36 -5.34
C ILE A 24 0.67 0.64 -6.56
N GLY A 25 1.24 0.60 -7.76
CA GLY A 25 0.48 0.74 -8.99
C GLY A 25 1.23 1.49 -10.09
N GLU A 26 0.56 1.67 -11.23
CA GLU A 26 1.18 2.25 -12.42
C GLU A 26 1.23 3.77 -12.39
N SER A 27 0.30 4.42 -11.67
CA SER A 27 0.18 5.87 -11.63
C SER A 27 -0.54 6.37 -10.39
N ALA A 28 -0.52 7.69 -10.14
CA ALA A 28 -1.26 8.30 -9.05
C ALA A 28 -2.77 8.07 -9.14
N GLY A 29 -3.33 7.91 -10.35
CA GLY A 29 -4.76 7.60 -10.54
C GLY A 29 -5.10 6.11 -10.48
N GLN A 30 -4.10 5.24 -10.61
CA GLN A 30 -4.26 3.78 -10.66
C GLN A 30 -3.27 3.11 -9.70
N ARG A 31 -3.63 3.14 -8.42
CA ARG A 31 -2.83 2.61 -7.33
C ARG A 31 -3.69 2.09 -6.19
N MET A 32 -3.12 1.21 -5.39
CA MET A 32 -3.74 0.63 -4.19
C MET A 32 -2.83 0.88 -2.98
N TRP A 33 -3.44 1.13 -1.83
CA TRP A 33 -2.69 1.25 -0.58
C TRP A 33 -2.30 -0.13 -0.07
N VAL A 34 -1.05 -0.28 0.35
CA VAL A 34 -0.52 -1.44 1.06
C VAL A 34 -0.17 -0.99 2.46
N LYS A 35 -0.73 -1.68 3.44
CA LYS A 35 -0.39 -1.57 4.86
C LYS A 35 0.44 -2.77 5.29
N LEU A 36 1.56 -2.51 5.94
CA LEU A 36 2.41 -3.56 6.50
C LEU A 36 1.97 -3.91 7.91
N LEU A 37 1.98 -5.21 8.24
CA LEU A 37 1.65 -5.71 9.57
C LEU A 37 2.87 -6.34 10.28
N PRO A 38 2.97 -6.24 11.62
CA PRO A 38 2.14 -5.39 12.49
C PRO A 38 2.42 -3.90 12.25
N ALA A 39 1.43 -3.05 12.56
CA ALA A 39 1.59 -1.59 12.51
C ALA A 39 2.56 -1.11 13.61
N GLY A 40 3.20 0.04 13.38
CA GLY A 40 4.15 0.71 14.27
C GLY A 40 5.60 0.64 13.80
N GLU A 41 5.87 0.03 12.65
CA GLU A 41 7.22 -0.05 12.08
C GLU A 41 7.25 0.55 10.68
N SER A 42 8.11 1.55 10.48
CA SER A 42 8.15 2.30 9.23
C SER A 42 8.46 1.44 8.01
N PRO A 43 7.84 1.71 6.83
CA PRO A 43 8.20 1.09 5.56
C PRO A 43 9.55 1.62 5.03
N ALA A 44 10.46 2.05 5.90
CA ALA A 44 11.68 2.80 5.58
C ALA A 44 12.65 2.06 4.63
N GLY A 45 12.41 0.79 4.34
CA GLY A 45 13.13 0.01 3.33
C GLY A 45 12.62 0.16 1.90
N PHE A 46 11.36 0.59 1.69
CA PHE A 46 10.76 0.72 0.37
C PHE A 46 10.94 2.11 -0.22
N ARG A 47 11.09 2.18 -1.54
CA ARG A 47 11.29 3.42 -2.30
C ARG A 47 10.41 3.40 -3.55
N ALA A 48 9.92 4.57 -3.93
CA ALA A 48 9.25 4.75 -5.20
C ALA A 48 10.14 4.27 -6.36
N GLY A 49 9.55 3.55 -7.32
CA GLY A 49 10.24 2.94 -8.45
C GLY A 49 10.62 1.46 -8.22
N GLN A 50 10.69 0.98 -6.99
CA GLN A 50 10.95 -0.44 -6.74
C GLN A 50 9.83 -1.32 -7.28
N LEU A 51 10.17 -2.52 -7.74
CA LEU A 51 9.23 -3.55 -8.16
C LEU A 51 9.16 -4.62 -7.09
N LEU A 52 7.95 -4.98 -6.65
CA LEU A 52 7.70 -5.95 -5.60
C LEU A 52 6.95 -7.17 -6.12
N ASP A 53 7.37 -8.35 -5.70
CA ASP A 53 6.47 -9.49 -5.59
C ASP A 53 5.83 -9.44 -4.20
N LEU A 54 4.51 -9.59 -4.13
CA LEU A 54 3.76 -9.48 -2.87
C LEU A 54 2.50 -10.36 -2.87
N ASP A 55 2.09 -10.75 -1.67
CA ASP A 55 0.90 -11.51 -1.38
C ASP A 55 0.25 -10.91 -0.13
N GLY A 56 -1.04 -10.66 -0.21
CA GLY A 56 -1.78 -10.03 0.88
C GLY A 56 -3.26 -10.33 0.83
N VAL A 57 -4.01 -9.62 1.66
CA VAL A 57 -5.47 -9.73 1.74
C VAL A 57 -6.08 -8.35 1.53
N VAL A 58 -7.14 -8.28 0.74
CA VAL A 58 -7.92 -7.05 0.59
C VAL A 58 -8.77 -6.84 1.85
N VAL A 59 -8.57 -5.73 2.54
CA VAL A 59 -9.27 -5.38 3.79
C VAL A 59 -10.10 -4.12 3.58
N ALA A 60 -11.25 -4.03 4.25
CA ALA A 60 -12.09 -2.84 4.20
C ALA A 60 -11.39 -1.70 4.94
N ASN A 61 -11.50 -0.48 4.40
CA ASN A 61 -11.08 0.70 5.15
C ASN A 61 -12.07 0.93 6.29
N GLY A 62 -11.53 1.16 7.49
CA GLY A 62 -12.31 1.71 8.58
C GLY A 62 -12.62 3.20 8.37
N ASP A 63 -13.36 3.77 9.30
CA ASP A 63 -13.56 5.22 9.34
C ASP A 63 -12.22 5.93 9.56
N ASP A 64 -12.05 7.07 8.88
CA ASP A 64 -10.84 7.91 8.92
C ASP A 64 -9.53 7.17 8.59
N PHE A 65 -9.61 6.06 7.84
CA PHE A 65 -8.45 5.21 7.55
C PHE A 65 -7.28 5.99 6.91
N ALA A 66 -7.55 6.86 5.93
CA ALA A 66 -6.47 7.65 5.31
C ALA A 66 -5.70 8.50 6.33
N ALA A 67 -6.41 9.13 7.28
CA ALA A 67 -5.77 9.94 8.32
C ALA A 67 -4.94 9.08 9.28
N GLN A 68 -5.44 7.89 9.66
CA GLN A 68 -4.71 6.94 10.51
C GLN A 68 -3.41 6.45 9.86
N GLU A 69 -3.40 6.34 8.54
CA GLU A 69 -2.23 5.94 7.76
C GLU A 69 -1.29 7.12 7.42
N GLY A 70 -1.57 8.32 7.93
CA GLY A 70 -0.79 9.53 7.64
C GLY A 70 -0.91 10.04 6.19
N VAL A 71 -1.92 9.57 5.46
CA VAL A 71 -2.21 9.97 4.09
C VAL A 71 -3.08 11.24 4.13
N ASN A 72 -2.62 12.29 3.45
CA ASN A 72 -3.29 13.58 3.33
C ASN A 72 -3.78 13.83 1.89
N ALA A 73 -4.47 14.96 1.68
CA ALA A 73 -5.02 15.29 0.36
C ALA A 73 -3.96 15.34 -0.76
N ALA A 74 -2.74 15.80 -0.47
CA ALA A 74 -1.67 15.92 -1.46
C ALA A 74 -1.07 14.57 -1.87
N ASN A 75 -1.14 13.55 -1.01
CA ASN A 75 -0.51 12.25 -1.26
C ASN A 75 -1.52 11.11 -1.52
N GLY A 76 -2.83 11.33 -1.37
CA GLY A 76 -3.86 10.41 -1.87
C GLY A 76 -5.08 10.16 -0.99
N ALA A 77 -5.32 10.94 0.07
CA ALA A 77 -6.40 10.64 1.03
C ALA A 77 -7.77 10.47 0.36
N VAL A 78 -8.14 11.40 -0.54
CA VAL A 78 -9.41 11.36 -1.28
C VAL A 78 -9.58 10.04 -2.05
N GLN A 79 -8.49 9.55 -2.66
CA GLN A 79 -8.51 8.29 -3.38
C GLN A 79 -8.65 7.10 -2.43
N LEU A 80 -7.88 7.09 -1.33
CA LEU A 80 -7.93 6.02 -0.34
C LEU A 80 -9.33 5.90 0.28
N ASP A 81 -9.94 7.02 0.62
CA ASP A 81 -11.29 7.08 1.18
C ASP A 81 -12.36 6.63 0.17
N ALA A 82 -12.17 6.93 -1.12
CA ALA A 82 -13.06 6.50 -2.20
C ALA A 82 -12.93 4.99 -2.51
N GLN A 83 -11.73 4.43 -2.37
CA GLN A 83 -11.47 3.01 -2.66
C GLN A 83 -12.13 2.05 -1.66
N LYS A 84 -12.38 2.51 -0.42
CA LYS A 84 -13.02 1.75 0.67
C LYS A 84 -12.30 0.44 1.05
N ALA A 85 -11.11 0.18 0.50
CA ALA A 85 -10.31 -0.98 0.78
C ALA A 85 -8.83 -0.73 0.50
N HIS A 86 -7.98 -1.52 1.15
CA HIS A 86 -6.54 -1.57 1.00
C HIS A 86 -6.05 -3.02 1.02
N ILE A 87 -4.76 -3.23 0.85
CA ILE A 87 -4.12 -4.54 0.98
C ILE A 87 -3.34 -4.57 2.29
N GLU A 88 -3.57 -5.60 3.10
CA GLU A 88 -2.74 -5.89 4.27
C GLU A 88 -1.84 -7.09 3.98
N LEU A 89 -0.58 -7.03 4.44
CA LEU A 89 0.36 -8.13 4.34
C LEU A 89 1.44 -8.07 5.44
N PRO A 90 2.05 -9.21 5.80
CA PRO A 90 3.17 -9.25 6.74
C PRO A 90 4.36 -8.45 6.21
N ARG A 91 5.00 -7.64 7.04
CA ARG A 91 6.14 -6.79 6.65
C ARG A 91 7.33 -7.52 6.01
N ASP A 92 7.52 -8.79 6.33
CA ASP A 92 8.62 -9.64 5.83
C ASP A 92 8.27 -10.37 4.53
N GLN A 93 7.02 -10.22 4.06
CA GLN A 93 6.53 -10.88 2.85
C GLN A 93 7.00 -10.23 1.55
N PRO A 94 6.95 -8.89 1.35
CA PRO A 94 7.24 -8.30 0.05
C PRO A 94 8.70 -8.49 -0.32
N ARG A 95 8.93 -8.94 -1.54
CA ARG A 95 10.28 -9.11 -2.08
C ARG A 95 10.54 -8.10 -3.17
N VAL A 96 11.58 -7.29 -3.00
CA VAL A 96 12.08 -6.43 -4.08
C VAL A 96 12.68 -7.31 -5.17
N VAL A 97 12.15 -7.19 -6.39
CA VAL A 97 12.60 -7.96 -7.57
C VAL A 97 13.22 -7.08 -8.66
N GLY A 98 13.18 -5.76 -8.49
CA GLY A 98 13.79 -4.84 -9.45
C GLY A 98 13.49 -3.38 -9.12
N ASN A 99 13.83 -2.51 -10.07
CA ASN A 99 13.54 -1.08 -10.02
C ASN A 99 13.21 -0.59 -11.44
N ARG A 100 12.27 0.35 -11.55
CA ARG A 100 11.86 0.99 -12.80
C ARG A 100 12.59 2.32 -13.03
#